data_AF-A0A401TBC1-F1
#
_entry.id   AF-A0A401TBC1-F1
#
_cell.length_a   1.000
_cell.length_b   1.000
_cell.length_c   1.000
_cell.angle_alpha   90.00
_cell.angle_beta   90.00
_cell.angle_gamma   90.00
#
_symmetry.space_group_name_H-M   'P 1'
#
loop_
_entity.id
_entity.type
_entity.pdbx_description
1 polymer ?
#
loop_
_entity_poly.entity_id
_entity_poly.type
_entity_poly.pdbx_seq_one_letter_code
_entity_poly.pdbx_strand_id
1 'polypeptide(L)'
;MLPFCGCSCFKIYKFFQTLSKCLPQDFSVAVYKHLYNLKENRMWISADRLDLKLLGCDIDPDLIRRATESNSFPESISYVTLDVMDSASREAVLKPYLEKLDRTSFDICFCMSVTMWIHLNHGDQGLLDFLLYVSGLCKALLIEPQPWKCYRAAARRLRKLGKSRFNHFSTLSIKGDMAHKIQQFLTTDCNMELVRCFGSTNWDRSLLLFKKRSLSQE
;
A
#
# COMPACT_ATOMS: atom_id res chain seq x y z
N MET A 1 19.42 -24.01 -15.81
CA MET A 1 19.85 -22.99 -14.84
C MET A 1 18.76 -21.93 -14.84
N LEU A 2 17.81 -21.97 -13.90
CA LEU A 2 16.74 -20.96 -13.78
C LEU A 2 17.26 -19.84 -12.88
N PRO A 3 17.52 -18.62 -13.38
CA PRO A 3 18.04 -17.56 -12.55
C PRO A 3 16.89 -16.68 -12.01
N PHE A 4 17.11 -16.11 -10.81
CA PHE A 4 16.31 -15.06 -10.16
C PHE A 4 15.01 -15.45 -9.43
N CYS A 5 15.15 -15.87 -8.18
CA CYS A 5 14.06 -15.77 -7.19
C CYS A 5 14.17 -14.41 -6.47
N GLY A 6 13.68 -13.33 -7.08
CA GLY A 6 13.58 -12.01 -6.42
C GLY A 6 12.27 -11.84 -5.63
N CYS A 7 12.25 -11.00 -4.59
CA CYS A 7 11.01 -10.64 -3.88
C CYS A 7 10.51 -9.30 -4.40
N SER A 8 9.23 -9.21 -4.78
CA SER A 8 8.62 -8.02 -5.37
C SER A 8 7.66 -7.34 -4.40
N CYS A 9 7.86 -6.04 -4.16
CA CYS A 9 7.09 -5.21 -3.25
C CYS A 9 6.42 -4.06 -3.98
N PHE A 10 5.10 -3.90 -3.84
CA PHE A 10 4.38 -2.72 -4.33
C PHE A 10 3.96 -1.85 -3.17
N LYS A 11 4.23 -0.54 -3.23
CA LYS A 11 3.85 0.39 -2.17
C LYS A 11 3.15 1.61 -2.71
N ILE A 12 2.00 1.91 -2.10
CA ILE A 12 1.18 3.05 -2.43
C ILE A 12 1.37 4.13 -1.36
N TYR A 13 1.75 5.32 -1.81
CA TYR A 13 1.96 6.47 -0.96
C TYR A 13 0.70 7.33 -0.78
N LYS A 14 0.84 8.34 0.09
CA LYS A 14 -0.25 9.15 0.62
C LYS A 14 -0.34 10.50 -0.10
N PHE A 15 -1.54 10.79 -0.59
CA PHE A 15 -1.99 12.12 -0.99
C PHE A 15 -2.08 13.09 0.22
N PHE A 16 -1.59 14.32 0.02
CA PHE A 16 -1.54 15.45 0.96
C PHE A 16 -0.43 15.44 2.04
N GLN A 17 0.82 15.65 1.60
CA GLN A 17 1.85 16.26 2.44
C GLN A 17 1.70 17.79 2.46
N THR A 18 0.87 18.30 3.38
CA THR A 18 1.03 19.69 3.84
C THR A 18 1.15 19.82 5.35
N LEU A 19 1.32 18.74 6.14
CA LEU A 19 1.63 18.87 7.58
C LEU A 19 2.47 17.72 8.21
N SER A 20 3.07 16.80 7.44
CA SER A 20 4.00 15.81 8.01
C SER A 20 5.20 15.65 7.09
N LYS A 21 6.37 16.00 7.60
CA LYS A 21 7.68 15.97 6.92
C LYS A 21 8.21 14.55 6.59
N CYS A 22 7.38 13.52 6.67
CA CYS A 22 7.82 12.15 6.37
C CYS A 22 7.69 11.93 4.87
N LEU A 23 8.79 12.10 4.15
CA LEU A 23 8.87 11.88 2.71
C LEU A 23 8.48 10.42 2.38
N PRO A 24 7.97 10.14 1.17
CA PRO A 24 7.80 8.78 0.67
C PRO A 24 9.06 7.91 0.93
N GLN A 25 10.22 8.56 0.76
CA GLN A 25 11.56 8.06 1.01
C GLN A 25 11.75 7.33 2.35
N ASP A 26 11.38 7.94 3.49
CA ASP A 26 11.71 7.43 4.83
C ASP A 26 11.20 6.01 5.03
N PHE A 27 9.97 5.76 4.61
CA PHE A 27 9.36 4.45 4.83
C PHE A 27 9.84 3.40 3.83
N SER A 28 9.97 3.71 2.53
CA SER A 28 10.39 2.66 1.56
C SER A 28 11.83 2.23 1.78
N VAL A 29 12.72 3.19 2.05
CA VAL A 29 14.10 2.89 2.41
C VAL A 29 14.16 2.17 3.77
N ALA A 30 13.39 2.60 4.77
CA ALA A 30 13.36 1.91 6.06
C ALA A 30 12.82 0.47 5.96
N VAL A 31 11.76 0.23 5.18
CA VAL A 31 11.23 -1.13 4.96
C VAL A 31 12.23 -1.97 4.19
N TYR A 32 12.83 -1.44 3.13
CA TYR A 32 13.88 -2.15 2.39
C TYR A 32 15.03 -2.53 3.32
N LYS A 33 15.58 -1.57 4.09
CA LYS A 33 16.64 -1.82 5.07
C LYS A 33 16.21 -2.81 6.14
N HIS A 34 14.98 -2.72 6.66
CA HIS A 34 14.49 -3.66 7.67
C HIS A 34 14.41 -5.09 7.13
N LEU A 35 13.84 -5.27 5.94
CA LEU A 35 13.74 -6.58 5.29
C LEU A 35 15.13 -7.11 4.88
N TYR A 36 16.02 -6.24 4.42
CA TYR A 36 17.39 -6.58 4.08
C TYR A 36 18.23 -6.94 5.32
N ASN A 37 18.06 -6.25 6.44
CA ASN A 37 18.76 -6.57 7.69
C ASN A 37 18.23 -7.86 8.34
N LEU A 38 16.93 -8.16 8.17
CA LEU A 38 16.38 -9.46 8.54
C LEU A 38 17.00 -10.60 7.72
N LYS A 39 17.41 -10.33 6.46
CA LYS A 39 18.17 -11.26 5.62
C LYS A 39 19.57 -11.48 6.19
N GLU A 40 20.30 -10.45 6.60
CA GLU A 40 21.64 -10.61 7.21
C GLU A 40 21.61 -11.40 8.53
N ASN A 41 20.58 -11.22 9.35
CA ASN A 41 20.48 -11.85 10.67
C ASN A 41 19.89 -13.28 10.67
N ARG A 42 19.37 -13.80 9.55
CA ARG A 42 18.82 -15.17 9.48
C ARG A 42 19.64 -16.08 8.58
N MET A 43 20.40 -16.99 9.20
CA MET A 43 21.16 -18.11 8.59
C MET A 43 20.35 -19.14 7.77
N TRP A 44 19.12 -18.84 7.32
CA TRP A 44 18.18 -19.84 6.79
C TRP A 44 17.71 -19.59 5.35
N ILE A 45 18.22 -18.54 4.70
CA ILE A 45 18.06 -18.33 3.26
C ILE A 45 19.46 -18.09 2.74
N SER A 46 19.98 -18.97 1.88
CA SER A 46 21.25 -18.76 1.19
C SER A 46 21.30 -17.32 0.68
N ALA A 47 22.24 -16.52 1.21
CA ALA A 47 22.28 -15.06 1.11
C ALA A 47 22.25 -14.53 -0.34
N ASP A 48 22.56 -15.39 -1.30
CA ASP A 48 22.55 -15.13 -2.75
C ASP A 48 21.15 -15.12 -3.41
N ARG A 49 20.06 -15.42 -2.68
CA ARG A 49 18.73 -15.69 -3.29
C ARG A 49 17.60 -14.70 -3.00
N LEU A 50 17.86 -13.52 -2.45
CA LEU A 50 16.83 -12.50 -2.25
C LEU A 50 17.30 -11.18 -2.84
N ASP A 51 16.98 -10.99 -4.13
CA ASP A 51 17.01 -9.70 -4.81
C ASP A 51 15.65 -9.02 -4.58
N LEU A 52 15.60 -8.09 -3.63
CA LEU A 52 14.37 -7.40 -3.23
C LEU A 52 14.14 -6.22 -4.18
N LYS A 53 13.08 -6.27 -4.97
CA LYS A 53 12.64 -5.19 -5.87
C LYS A 53 11.41 -4.51 -5.31
N LEU A 54 11.47 -3.19 -5.12
CA LEU A 54 10.38 -2.37 -4.60
C LEU A 54 9.96 -1.34 -5.64
N LEU A 55 8.67 -1.30 -5.97
CA LEU A 55 8.03 -0.22 -6.72
C LEU A 55 7.20 0.63 -5.78
N GLY A 56 7.59 1.88 -5.60
CA GLY A 56 6.78 2.88 -4.89
C GLY A 56 6.00 3.75 -5.87
N CYS A 57 4.75 4.06 -5.56
CA CYS A 57 3.94 4.94 -6.39
C CYS A 57 3.15 5.97 -5.59
N ASP A 58 2.98 7.15 -6.17
CA ASP A 58 2.21 8.27 -5.63
C ASP A 58 1.54 8.99 -6.82
N ILE A 59 0.41 9.62 -6.58
CA ILE A 59 -0.27 10.42 -7.60
C ILE A 59 0.42 11.79 -7.81
N ASP A 60 1.21 12.24 -6.82
CA ASP A 60 1.93 13.51 -6.85
C ASP A 60 3.32 13.35 -7.51
N PRO A 61 3.54 13.93 -8.71
CA PRO A 61 4.82 13.81 -9.42
C PRO A 61 5.99 14.49 -8.70
N ASP A 62 5.75 15.52 -7.89
CA ASP A 62 6.82 16.19 -7.12
C ASP A 62 7.26 15.34 -5.93
N LEU A 63 6.36 14.56 -5.34
CA LEU A 63 6.73 13.56 -4.33
C LEU A 63 7.57 12.43 -4.94
N ILE A 64 7.20 11.97 -6.14
CA ILE A 64 7.97 10.95 -6.86
C ILE A 64 9.34 11.47 -7.27
N ARG A 65 9.43 12.66 -7.86
CA ARG A 65 10.71 13.28 -8.23
C ARG A 65 11.65 13.35 -7.05
N ARG A 66 11.18 13.87 -5.90
CA ARG A 66 11.97 13.94 -4.66
C ARG A 66 12.39 12.57 -4.15
N ALA A 67 11.50 11.58 -4.21
CA ALA A 67 11.82 10.21 -3.79
C ALA A 67 12.89 9.57 -4.69
N THR A 68 12.84 9.83 -6.00
CA THR A 68 13.84 9.35 -6.97
C THR A 68 15.20 10.02 -6.77
N GLU A 69 15.25 11.35 -6.65
CA GLU A 69 16.50 12.11 -6.46
C GLU A 69 17.25 11.72 -5.17
N SER A 70 16.51 11.27 -4.16
CA SER A 70 17.04 10.93 -2.84
C SER A 70 17.16 9.42 -2.60
N ASN A 71 17.02 8.61 -3.66
CA ASN A 71 17.02 7.16 -3.57
C ASN A 71 18.44 6.59 -3.43
N SER A 72 18.76 6.04 -2.25
CA SER A 72 20.06 5.39 -2.02
C SER A 72 20.19 4.00 -2.65
N PHE A 73 19.12 3.43 -3.21
CA PHE A 73 19.10 2.07 -3.78
C PHE A 73 18.39 2.03 -5.15
N PRO A 74 18.87 2.74 -6.18
CA PRO A 74 18.19 2.85 -7.48
C PRO A 74 18.02 1.50 -8.21
N GLU A 75 18.92 0.54 -8.00
CA GLU A 75 18.84 -0.80 -8.60
C GLU A 75 17.79 -1.72 -7.94
N SER A 76 17.30 -1.35 -6.76
CA SER A 76 16.39 -2.16 -5.95
C SER A 76 15.05 -1.47 -5.68
N ILE A 77 15.03 -0.15 -5.72
CA ILE A 77 13.85 0.66 -5.45
C ILE A 77 13.59 1.56 -6.65
N SER A 78 12.40 1.46 -7.24
CA SER A 78 11.92 2.32 -8.31
C SER A 78 10.71 3.13 -7.85
N TYR A 79 10.52 4.31 -8.42
CA TYR A 79 9.39 5.18 -8.12
C TYR A 79 8.66 5.59 -9.40
N VAL A 80 7.33 5.68 -9.33
CA VAL A 80 6.49 6.07 -10.47
C VAL A 80 5.32 6.93 -10.04
N THR A 81 4.99 7.94 -10.85
CA THR A 81 3.76 8.71 -10.68
C THR A 81 2.60 7.88 -11.20
N LEU A 82 1.63 7.57 -10.34
CA LEU A 82 0.50 6.71 -10.67
C LEU A 82 -0.73 7.06 -9.85
N ASP A 83 -1.86 7.27 -10.54
CA ASP A 83 -3.18 7.13 -9.94
C ASP A 83 -3.59 5.66 -9.95
N VAL A 84 -3.61 5.04 -8.77
CA VAL A 84 -3.96 3.61 -8.61
C VAL A 84 -5.45 3.33 -8.85
N MET A 85 -6.29 4.37 -8.84
CA MET A 85 -7.72 4.26 -9.12
C MET A 85 -8.02 4.34 -10.61
N ASP A 86 -7.09 4.83 -11.43
CA ASP A 86 -7.20 4.82 -12.88
C ASP A 86 -6.75 3.46 -13.44
N SER A 87 -7.72 2.72 -13.99
CA SER A 87 -7.49 1.35 -14.46
C SER A 87 -6.51 1.24 -15.63
N ALA A 88 -6.55 2.18 -16.58
CA ALA A 88 -5.66 2.18 -17.73
C ALA A 88 -4.22 2.52 -17.31
N SER A 89 -4.07 3.52 -16.45
CA SER A 89 -2.78 3.99 -15.94
C SER A 89 -2.08 2.92 -15.12
N ARG A 90 -2.79 2.25 -14.20
CA ARG A 90 -2.19 1.20 -13.37
C ARG A 90 -1.83 -0.04 -14.18
N GLU A 91 -2.62 -0.42 -15.18
CA GLU A 91 -2.27 -1.55 -16.05
C GLU A 91 -1.03 -1.24 -16.90
N ALA A 92 -0.98 -0.05 -17.53
CA ALA A 92 0.14 0.39 -18.35
C ALA A 92 1.47 0.47 -17.57
N VAL A 93 1.42 0.70 -16.26
CA VAL A 93 2.62 0.79 -15.40
C VAL A 93 2.99 -0.55 -14.76
N LEU A 94 2.03 -1.25 -14.17
CA LEU A 94 2.33 -2.39 -13.29
C LEU A 94 2.60 -3.67 -14.05
N LYS A 95 1.91 -3.88 -15.18
CA LYS A 95 2.12 -5.08 -16.01
C LYS A 95 3.54 -5.13 -16.59
N PRO A 96 4.07 -4.09 -17.26
CA PRO A 96 5.45 -4.12 -17.75
C PRO A 96 6.49 -4.24 -16.63
N TYR A 97 6.23 -3.65 -15.44
CA TYR A 97 7.12 -3.79 -14.31
C TYR A 97 7.23 -5.23 -13.82
N LEU A 98 6.11 -5.93 -13.68
CA LEU A 98 6.08 -7.33 -13.27
C LEU A 98 6.66 -8.26 -14.34
N GLU A 99 6.37 -8.01 -15.62
CA GLU A 99 6.93 -8.75 -16.76
C GLU A 99 8.47 -8.66 -16.81
N LYS A 100 9.03 -7.46 -16.56
CA LYS A 100 10.49 -7.26 -16.45
C LYS A 100 11.13 -8.14 -15.36
N LEU A 101 10.37 -8.50 -14.33
CA LEU A 101 10.82 -9.32 -13.21
C LEU A 101 10.44 -10.80 -13.36
N ASP A 102 9.85 -11.21 -14.49
CA ASP A 102 9.27 -12.54 -14.72
C ASP A 102 8.25 -12.92 -13.63
N ARG A 103 7.38 -11.96 -13.28
CA ARG A 103 6.33 -12.09 -12.26
C ARG A 103 4.95 -11.82 -12.86
N THR A 104 3.92 -12.44 -12.27
CA THR A 104 2.50 -12.19 -12.59
C THR A 104 1.76 -11.49 -11.46
N SER A 105 2.36 -11.41 -10.26
CA SER A 105 1.83 -10.74 -9.08
C SER A 105 2.97 -10.33 -8.16
N PHE A 106 2.71 -9.36 -7.29
CA PHE A 106 3.66 -8.96 -6.25
C PHE A 106 3.68 -9.98 -5.10
N ASP A 107 4.84 -10.16 -4.48
CA ASP A 107 4.94 -10.99 -3.27
C ASP A 107 4.26 -10.30 -2.08
N ILE A 108 4.39 -8.97 -1.99
CA ILE A 108 3.70 -8.17 -0.98
C ILE A 108 3.29 -6.78 -1.49
N CYS A 109 2.07 -6.36 -1.16
CA CYS A 109 1.61 -4.98 -1.29
C CYS A 109 1.62 -4.26 0.07
N PHE A 110 2.01 -2.98 0.08
CA PHE A 110 1.99 -2.08 1.23
C PHE A 110 0.99 -0.95 0.99
N CYS A 111 -0.08 -0.92 1.78
CA CYS A 111 -1.13 0.10 1.76
C CYS A 111 -1.11 0.91 3.06
N MET A 112 -0.13 1.80 3.19
CA MET A 112 0.13 2.50 4.45
C MET A 112 -0.52 3.88 4.44
N SER A 113 -1.49 4.13 5.31
CA SER A 113 -2.11 5.46 5.44
C SER A 113 -2.70 6.01 4.13
N VAL A 114 -3.30 5.14 3.31
CA VAL A 114 -3.89 5.50 1.99
C VAL A 114 -5.42 5.31 1.93
N THR A 115 -5.96 4.29 2.61
CA THR A 115 -7.37 3.87 2.50
C THR A 115 -8.38 4.99 2.75
N MET A 116 -8.09 5.89 3.69
CA MET A 116 -8.95 7.04 3.95
C MET A 116 -9.08 7.98 2.75
N TRP A 117 -7.99 8.22 2.03
CA TRP A 117 -8.01 9.15 0.90
C TRP A 117 -8.72 8.57 -0.30
N ILE A 118 -8.52 7.28 -0.57
CA ILE A 118 -9.29 6.56 -1.58
C ILE A 118 -10.78 6.67 -1.27
N HIS A 119 -11.15 6.34 -0.03
CA HIS A 119 -12.54 6.36 0.42
C HIS A 119 -13.18 7.76 0.35
N LEU A 120 -12.45 8.81 0.75
CA LEU A 120 -12.96 10.18 0.71
C LEU A 120 -13.13 10.71 -0.74
N ASN A 121 -12.27 10.30 -1.67
CA ASN A 121 -12.29 10.80 -3.06
C ASN A 121 -13.14 9.95 -4.00
N HIS A 122 -13.32 8.65 -3.73
CA HIS A 122 -14.00 7.70 -4.62
C HIS A 122 -15.20 6.99 -3.96
N GLY A 123 -15.56 7.35 -2.73
CA GLY A 123 -16.71 6.81 -2.02
C GLY A 123 -16.52 5.37 -1.53
N ASP A 124 -17.61 4.78 -1.03
CA ASP A 124 -17.63 3.40 -0.53
C ASP A 124 -17.17 2.42 -1.63
N GLN A 125 -17.73 2.54 -2.84
CA GLN A 125 -17.39 1.66 -3.96
C GLN A 125 -15.92 1.77 -4.34
N GLY A 126 -15.35 2.98 -4.41
CA GLY A 126 -13.94 3.15 -4.70
C GLY A 126 -13.02 2.54 -3.66
N LEU A 127 -13.40 2.53 -2.36
CA LEU A 127 -12.66 1.80 -1.34
C LEU A 127 -12.71 0.28 -1.59
N LEU A 128 -13.88 -0.27 -1.90
CA LEU A 128 -14.03 -1.71 -2.16
C LEU A 128 -13.27 -2.14 -3.42
N ASP A 129 -13.39 -1.40 -4.52
CA ASP A 129 -12.68 -1.64 -5.77
C ASP A 129 -11.16 -1.60 -5.57
N PHE A 130 -10.69 -0.64 -4.78
CA PHE A 130 -9.29 -0.54 -4.40
C PHE A 130 -8.81 -1.78 -3.64
N LEU A 131 -9.54 -2.20 -2.59
CA LEU A 131 -9.19 -3.36 -1.77
C LEU A 131 -9.19 -4.65 -2.58
N LEU A 132 -10.20 -4.84 -3.43
CA LEU A 132 -10.29 -5.97 -4.36
C LEU A 132 -9.11 -5.99 -5.33
N TYR A 133 -8.76 -4.83 -5.88
CA TYR A 133 -7.64 -4.72 -6.80
C TYR A 133 -6.30 -5.05 -6.12
N VAL A 134 -5.98 -4.39 -4.99
CA VAL A 134 -4.66 -4.57 -4.35
C VAL A 134 -4.49 -5.97 -3.76
N SER A 135 -5.56 -6.60 -3.28
CA SER A 135 -5.53 -8.00 -2.82
C SER A 135 -5.34 -8.98 -3.99
N GLY A 136 -5.96 -8.73 -5.14
CA GLY A 136 -5.73 -9.49 -6.37
C GLY A 136 -4.29 -9.39 -6.87
N LEU A 137 -3.68 -8.21 -6.72
CA LEU A 137 -2.35 -7.85 -7.22
C LEU A 137 -1.18 -8.50 -6.45
N CYS A 138 -1.40 -9.05 -5.25
CA CYS A 138 -0.33 -9.58 -4.41
C CYS A 138 -0.61 -10.94 -3.77
N LYS A 139 0.42 -11.57 -3.20
CA LYS A 139 0.30 -12.76 -2.35
C LYS A 139 0.05 -12.42 -0.88
N ALA A 140 0.64 -11.32 -0.41
CA ALA A 140 0.43 -10.77 0.93
C ALA A 140 0.11 -9.27 0.87
N LEU A 141 -0.73 -8.78 1.77
CA LEU A 141 -1.12 -7.39 1.85
C LEU A 141 -0.88 -6.87 3.27
N LEU A 142 -0.02 -5.87 3.41
CA LEU A 142 0.17 -5.12 4.65
C LEU A 142 -0.57 -3.79 4.54
N ILE A 143 -1.59 -3.58 5.37
CA ILE A 143 -2.47 -2.42 5.30
C ILE A 143 -2.57 -1.70 6.65
N GLU A 144 -2.52 -0.37 6.61
CA GLU A 144 -2.75 0.52 7.76
C GLU A 144 -4.01 1.36 7.51
N PRO A 145 -5.20 0.88 7.93
CA PRO A 145 -6.44 1.65 7.89
C PRO A 145 -6.35 2.87 8.80
N GLN A 146 -6.72 4.05 8.30
CA GLN A 146 -6.86 5.21 9.18
C GLN A 146 -8.24 5.22 9.87
N PRO A 147 -8.29 5.49 11.18
CA PRO A 147 -9.54 5.48 11.93
C PRO A 147 -10.47 6.62 11.50
N TRP A 148 -11.77 6.46 11.73
CA TRP A 148 -12.79 7.45 11.36
C TRP A 148 -12.56 8.86 11.91
N LYS A 149 -11.87 8.99 13.06
CA LYS A 149 -11.45 10.29 13.61
C LYS A 149 -10.57 11.08 12.62
N CYS A 150 -9.74 10.40 11.81
CA CYS A 150 -8.93 11.03 10.78
C CYS A 150 -9.77 11.57 9.62
N TYR A 151 -10.85 10.88 9.24
CA TYR A 151 -11.79 11.35 8.20
C TYR A 151 -12.43 12.68 8.62
N ARG A 152 -12.95 12.75 9.85
CA ARG A 152 -13.53 13.99 10.40
C ARG A 152 -12.52 15.13 10.46
N ALA A 153 -11.28 14.83 10.85
CA ALA A 153 -10.21 15.82 10.91
C ALA A 153 -9.85 16.36 9.51
N ALA A 154 -9.75 15.50 8.51
CA ALA A 154 -9.51 15.88 7.12
C ALA A 154 -10.64 16.76 6.57
N ALA A 155 -11.90 16.34 6.73
CA ALA A 155 -13.06 17.11 6.31
C ALA A 155 -13.10 18.48 7.00
N ARG A 156 -12.82 18.54 8.32
CA ARG A 156 -12.74 19.80 9.05
C ARG A 156 -11.64 20.72 8.53
N ARG A 157 -10.47 20.17 8.17
CA ARG A 157 -9.34 20.93 7.63
C ARG A 157 -9.68 21.57 6.28
N LEU A 158 -10.32 20.84 5.37
CA LEU A 158 -10.73 21.41 4.06
C LEU A 158 -11.69 22.59 4.22
N ARG A 159 -12.69 22.46 5.10
CA ARG A 159 -13.62 23.57 5.41
C ARG A 159 -12.90 24.81 5.90
N LYS A 160 -11.90 24.66 6.79
CA LYS A 160 -11.11 25.79 7.31
C LYS A 160 -10.26 26.48 6.23
N LEU A 161 -9.88 25.75 5.19
CA LEU A 161 -9.08 26.27 4.06
C LEU A 161 -9.95 26.84 2.93
N GLY A 162 -11.27 26.94 3.11
CA GLY A 162 -12.20 27.40 2.07
C GLY A 162 -12.27 26.47 0.84
N LYS A 163 -11.73 25.25 0.95
CA LYS A 163 -11.75 24.27 -0.14
C LYS A 163 -13.10 23.54 -0.18
N SER A 164 -13.49 23.08 -1.36
CA SER A 164 -14.66 22.22 -1.53
C SER A 164 -14.58 21.01 -0.60
N ARG A 165 -15.73 20.57 -0.09
CA ARG A 165 -15.82 19.35 0.72
C ARG A 165 -15.48 18.15 -0.17
N PHE A 166 -15.02 17.07 0.44
CA PHE A 166 -15.05 15.77 -0.23
C PHE A 166 -16.50 15.46 -0.62
N ASN A 167 -16.76 15.27 -1.91
CA ASN A 167 -18.12 15.06 -2.45
C ASN A 167 -18.81 13.88 -1.75
N HIS A 168 -18.05 12.83 -1.42
CA HIS A 168 -18.59 11.60 -0.86
C HIS A 168 -18.73 11.61 0.67
N PHE A 169 -18.13 12.56 1.41
CA PHE A 169 -18.05 12.44 2.89
C PHE A 169 -19.43 12.34 3.57
N SER A 170 -20.44 13.04 3.05
CA SER A 170 -21.81 12.97 3.57
C SER A 170 -22.57 11.70 3.17
N THR A 171 -22.13 11.00 2.14
CA THR A 171 -22.79 9.81 1.59
C THR A 171 -22.08 8.50 1.96
N LEU A 172 -20.94 8.55 2.69
CA LEU A 172 -20.22 7.35 3.11
C LEU A 172 -21.05 6.52 4.09
N SER A 173 -21.27 5.27 3.72
CA SER A 173 -21.96 4.25 4.54
C SER A 173 -20.96 3.42 5.32
N ILE A 174 -19.76 3.18 4.77
CA ILE A 174 -18.66 2.51 5.46
C ILE A 174 -18.02 3.53 6.43
N LYS A 175 -18.36 3.43 7.71
CA LYS A 175 -17.88 4.38 8.75
C LYS A 175 -17.70 3.71 10.11
N GLY A 176 -17.01 4.38 11.03
CA GLY A 176 -16.78 3.87 12.38
C GLY A 176 -15.49 3.07 12.48
N ASP A 177 -15.57 1.79 12.84
CA ASP A 177 -14.39 0.92 12.93
C ASP A 177 -13.89 0.53 11.53
N MET A 178 -13.05 1.39 10.97
CA MET A 178 -12.49 1.20 9.64
C MET A 178 -11.56 -0.01 9.56
N ALA A 179 -10.83 -0.33 10.64
CA ALA A 179 -9.93 -1.48 10.64
C ALA A 179 -10.74 -2.78 10.57
N HIS A 180 -11.79 -2.90 11.38
CA HIS A 180 -12.69 -4.05 11.35
C HIS A 180 -13.41 -4.18 10.01
N LYS A 181 -13.95 -3.08 9.45
CA LYS A 181 -14.66 -3.12 8.16
C LYS A 181 -13.77 -3.54 6.99
N ILE A 182 -12.53 -3.01 6.94
CA ILE A 182 -11.56 -3.39 5.91
C ILE A 182 -11.13 -4.84 6.09
N GLN A 183 -10.88 -5.27 7.33
CA GLN A 183 -10.57 -6.67 7.62
C GLN A 183 -11.69 -7.59 7.17
N GLN A 184 -12.94 -7.28 7.51
CA GLN A 184 -14.11 -8.07 7.14
C GLN A 184 -14.13 -8.24 5.61
N PHE A 185 -14.16 -7.15 4.85
CA PHE A 185 -14.20 -7.20 3.38
C PHE A 185 -13.04 -8.00 2.77
N LEU A 186 -11.80 -7.78 3.23
CA LEU A 186 -10.65 -8.55 2.74
C LEU A 186 -10.80 -10.04 3.00
N THR A 187 -11.38 -10.42 4.14
CA THR A 187 -11.58 -11.83 4.51
C THR A 187 -12.77 -12.49 3.82
N THR A 188 -13.86 -11.75 3.58
CA THR A 188 -15.10 -12.28 3.02
C THR A 188 -15.13 -12.21 1.49
N ASP A 189 -14.65 -11.12 0.92
CA ASP A 189 -14.85 -10.79 -0.50
C ASP A 189 -13.54 -10.87 -1.32
N CYS A 190 -12.37 -10.80 -0.67
CA CYS A 190 -11.07 -10.79 -1.36
C CYS A 190 -10.25 -12.09 -1.20
N ASN A 191 -10.82 -13.15 -0.64
CA ASN A 191 -10.14 -14.44 -0.41
C ASN A 191 -8.80 -14.29 0.35
N MET A 192 -8.73 -13.35 1.30
CA MET A 192 -7.57 -13.17 2.17
C MET A 192 -7.82 -13.78 3.55
N GLU A 193 -6.75 -14.11 4.25
CA GLU A 193 -6.75 -14.45 5.68
C GLU A 193 -5.93 -13.41 6.45
N LEU A 194 -6.41 -13.01 7.63
CA LEU A 194 -5.62 -12.17 8.53
C LEU A 194 -4.56 -13.04 9.20
N VAL A 195 -3.29 -12.76 8.92
CA VAL A 195 -2.14 -13.47 9.50
C VAL A 195 -1.71 -12.84 10.81
N ARG A 196 -1.67 -11.51 10.87
CA ARG A 196 -1.17 -10.78 12.05
C ARG A 196 -1.74 -9.38 12.16
N CYS A 197 -2.08 -8.99 13.37
CA CYS A 197 -2.26 -7.59 13.77
C CYS A 197 -1.05 -7.18 14.62
N PHE A 198 -0.34 -6.11 14.25
CA PHE A 198 0.84 -5.64 14.98
C PHE A 198 0.48 -4.65 16.11
N GLY A 199 -0.73 -4.78 16.66
CA GLY A 199 -1.29 -3.88 17.66
C GLY A 199 -1.72 -2.54 17.08
N SER A 200 -2.09 -1.62 17.97
CA SER A 200 -2.50 -0.26 17.63
C SER A 200 -1.47 0.74 18.13
N THR A 201 -1.16 1.73 17.30
CA THR A 201 -0.40 2.91 17.72
C THR A 201 -1.22 3.75 18.71
N ASN A 202 -0.58 4.70 19.40
CA ASN A 202 -1.26 5.72 20.23
C ASN A 202 -2.32 6.56 19.47
N TRP A 203 -2.35 6.45 18.14
CA TRP A 203 -3.33 7.10 17.28
C TRP A 203 -4.47 6.17 16.86
N ASP A 204 -4.62 5.01 17.50
CA ASP A 204 -5.56 3.93 17.15
C ASP A 204 -5.43 3.47 15.69
N ARG A 205 -4.19 3.44 15.18
CA ARG A 205 -3.90 2.85 13.87
C ARG A 205 -3.34 1.47 14.05
N SER A 206 -4.02 0.50 13.49
CA SER A 206 -3.57 -0.89 13.48
C SER A 206 -2.91 -1.22 12.17
N LEU A 207 -1.84 -2.00 12.24
CA LEU A 207 -1.17 -2.55 11.08
C LEU A 207 -1.59 -4.01 10.91
N LEU A 208 -2.21 -4.33 9.78
CA LEU A 208 -2.83 -5.62 9.52
C LEU A 208 -2.11 -6.30 8.35
N LEU A 209 -1.60 -7.51 8.58
CA LEU A 209 -1.01 -8.36 7.55
C LEU A 209 -1.99 -9.45 7.14
N PHE A 210 -2.28 -9.49 5.85
CA PHE A 210 -3.09 -10.50 5.21
C PHE A 210 -2.27 -11.33 4.23
N LYS A 211 -2.73 -12.55 3.95
CA LYS A 211 -2.20 -13.43 2.91
C LYS A 211 -3.36 -14.00 2.09
N LYS A 212 -3.13 -14.33 0.81
CA LYS A 212 -4.09 -15.11 0.02
C LYS A 212 -4.30 -16.48 0.68
N ARG A 213 -5.56 -16.91 0.82
CA ARG A 213 -5.86 -18.27 1.26
C ARG A 213 -5.32 -19.25 0.22
N SER A 214 -4.57 -20.25 0.66
CA SER A 214 -4.28 -21.41 -0.18
C SER A 214 -5.59 -22.14 -0.43
N LEU A 215 -5.91 -22.42 -1.70
CA LEU A 215 -6.97 -23.38 -2.01
C LEU A 215 -6.56 -24.70 -1.38
N SER A 216 -7.35 -25.18 -0.41
CA SER A 216 -7.27 -26.57 0.02
C SER A 216 -7.47 -27.41 -1.23
N GLN A 217 -6.51 -28.27 -1.58
CA GLN A 217 -6.79 -29.36 -2.51
C GLN A 217 -7.73 -30.30 -1.75
N GLU A 218 -9.03 -30.23 -2.04
CA GLU A 218 -9.96 -31.32 -1.75
C GLU A 218 -9.73 -32.47 -2.74
#